data_AF-T1C9X8-F1
#
_entry.id   AF-T1C9X8-F1
#
_cell.length_a   1.000
_cell.length_b   1.000
_cell.length_c   1.000
_cell.angle_alpha   90.00
_cell.angle_beta   90.00
_cell.angle_gamma   90.00
#
_symmetry.space_group_name_H-M   'P 1'
#
loop_
_entity.id
_entity.type
_entity.pdbx_description
1 polymer ?
#
loop_
_entity_poly.entity_id
_entity_poly.type
_entity_poly.pdbx_seq_one_letter_code
_entity_poly.pdbx_strand_id
1 'polypeptide(L)'
;MQWGIRKRPGWLVPLPIGYAALSSLYPAGEVENARDDSTPFRFVESLYSLGQWVSPHRLENLQQLLWHVKSEPEKGIYQCVNRFSDACNTAHSTTLNIASDGIAQKE
;
A
#
# COMPACT_ATOMS: atom_id res chain seq x y z
N MET A 1 15.61 14.66 33.23
CA MET A 1 15.44 14.34 31.80
C MET A 1 16.48 13.30 31.43
N GLN A 2 16.08 12.16 30.88
CA GLN A 2 17.01 11.14 30.40
C GLN A 2 17.01 11.14 28.86
N TRP A 3 18.20 11.24 28.27
CA TRP A 3 18.37 11.16 26.82
C TRP A 3 18.58 9.70 26.42
N GLY A 4 17.92 9.28 25.34
CA GLY A 4 18.04 7.93 24.83
C GLY A 4 17.48 7.82 23.41
N ILE A 5 17.97 6.82 22.67
CA ILE A 5 17.49 6.53 21.31
C ILE A 5 16.15 5.81 21.39
N ARG A 6 15.14 6.31 20.66
CA ARG A 6 13.84 5.65 20.55
C ARG A 6 13.97 4.34 19.78
N LYS A 7 13.65 3.21 20.41
CA LYS A 7 13.56 1.91 19.74
C LYS A 7 12.44 1.94 18.70
N ARG A 8 12.70 1.42 17.50
CA ARG A 8 11.72 1.31 16.41
C ARG A 8 11.31 -0.16 16.23
N PRO A 9 10.01 -0.46 16.09
CA PRO A 9 9.58 -1.81 15.72
C PRO A 9 9.93 -2.07 14.25
N GLY A 10 10.68 -3.13 13.99
CA GLY A 10 11.07 -3.52 12.63
C GLY A 10 12.04 -2.55 11.94
N TRP A 11 12.18 -2.73 10.62
CA TRP A 11 13.04 -1.91 9.77
C TRP A 11 12.19 -1.02 8.87
N LEU A 12 11.87 0.18 9.34
CA LEU A 12 11.03 1.15 8.65
C LEU A 12 11.83 1.95 7.63
N VAL A 13 11.25 2.16 6.44
CA VAL A 13 11.85 2.93 5.35
C VAL A 13 10.85 3.92 4.76
N PRO A 14 11.27 5.13 4.36
CA PRO A 14 10.45 5.96 3.49
C PRO A 14 10.30 5.26 2.14
N LEU A 15 9.09 5.22 1.60
CA LEU A 15 8.78 4.49 0.38
C LEU A 15 7.93 5.37 -0.54
N PRO A 16 8.39 5.71 -1.76
CA PRO A 16 7.52 6.30 -2.77
C PRO A 16 6.50 5.24 -3.21
N ILE A 17 5.21 5.56 -3.09
CA ILE A 17 4.12 4.64 -3.42
C ILE A 17 3.39 5.03 -4.69
N GLY A 18 3.70 6.17 -5.30
CA GLY A 18 3.04 6.60 -6.53
C GLY A 18 3.08 8.10 -6.70
N TYR A 19 2.01 8.64 -7.26
CA TYR A 19 1.94 10.01 -7.73
C TYR A 19 0.59 10.67 -7.44
N ALA A 20 0.64 11.98 -7.17
CA ALA A 20 -0.52 12.84 -7.06
C ALA A 20 -0.50 13.93 -8.13
N ALA A 21 -1.67 14.26 -8.66
CA ALA A 21 -1.86 15.26 -9.68
C ALA A 21 -1.49 16.68 -9.20
N LEU A 22 -0.67 17.37 -9.98
CA LEU A 22 -0.43 18.81 -9.87
C LEU A 22 -1.24 19.62 -10.89
N SER A 23 -1.73 18.97 -11.94
CA SER A 23 -2.52 19.57 -13.01
C SER A 23 -3.83 18.84 -13.27
N SER A 24 -4.71 19.46 -14.06
CA SER A 24 -5.79 18.78 -14.77
C SER A 24 -5.23 17.71 -15.73
N LEU A 25 -6.10 16.80 -16.18
CA LEU A 25 -5.78 15.89 -17.27
C LEU A 25 -5.83 16.64 -18.60
N TYR A 26 -4.74 16.61 -19.35
CA TYR A 26 -4.68 17.14 -20.69
C TYR A 26 -5.05 16.04 -21.70
N PRO A 27 -5.90 16.32 -22.69
CA PRO A 27 -6.08 15.50 -23.88
C PRO A 27 -4.75 15.08 -24.54
N ALA A 28 -4.80 13.96 -25.24
CA ALA A 28 -3.66 13.48 -26.01
C ALA A 28 -3.26 14.50 -27.08
N GLY A 29 -1.96 14.71 -27.27
CA GLY A 29 -1.41 15.67 -28.24
C GLY A 29 -1.42 17.14 -27.81
N GLU A 30 -2.01 17.51 -26.66
CA GLU A 30 -2.02 18.91 -26.18
C GLU A 30 -0.67 19.33 -25.58
N VAL A 31 0.03 18.40 -24.91
CA VAL A 31 1.32 18.68 -24.28
C VAL A 31 2.45 18.37 -25.26
N GLU A 32 3.16 19.41 -25.68
CA GLU A 32 4.34 19.27 -26.54
C GLU A 32 5.42 18.39 -25.88
N ASN A 33 6.14 17.62 -26.70
CA ASN A 33 7.21 16.72 -26.26
C ASN A 33 6.78 15.66 -25.23
N ALA A 34 5.48 15.34 -25.14
CA ALA A 34 5.02 14.14 -24.48
C ALA A 34 5.62 12.88 -25.16
N ARG A 35 5.67 11.77 -24.42
CA ARG A 35 6.27 10.51 -24.89
C ARG A 35 5.60 9.97 -26.15
N ASP A 36 4.31 10.21 -26.29
CA ASP A 36 3.48 9.91 -27.44
C ASP A 36 2.31 10.91 -27.50
N ASP A 37 1.63 10.97 -28.65
CA ASP A 37 0.53 11.89 -28.96
C ASP A 37 -0.86 11.24 -28.80
N SER A 38 -0.92 9.99 -28.31
CA SER A 38 -2.15 9.18 -28.23
C SER A 38 -2.65 9.00 -26.80
N THR A 39 -1.79 9.26 -25.80
CA THR A 39 -2.09 9.07 -24.38
C THR A 39 -2.36 10.42 -23.69
N PRO A 40 -3.46 10.56 -22.92
CA PRO A 40 -3.70 11.75 -22.10
C PRO A 40 -2.56 12.01 -21.11
N PHE A 41 -2.21 13.28 -20.91
CA PHE A 41 -1.05 13.69 -20.11
C PHE A 41 -1.46 14.37 -18.80
N ARG A 42 -0.66 14.20 -17.75
CA ARG A 42 -0.83 14.93 -16.49
C ARG A 42 0.49 15.18 -15.79
N PHE A 43 0.70 16.39 -15.27
CA PHE A 43 1.81 16.68 -14.37
C PHE A 43 1.51 16.15 -12.97
N VAL A 44 2.50 15.51 -12.36
CA VAL A 44 2.36 14.85 -11.07
C VAL A 44 3.58 15.07 -10.18
N GLU A 45 3.39 14.92 -8.87
CA GLU A 45 4.46 14.83 -7.87
C GLU A 45 4.50 13.45 -7.21
N SER A 46 5.60 13.14 -6.51
CA SER A 46 5.77 11.85 -5.83
C SER A 46 4.98 11.78 -4.52
N LEU A 47 4.24 10.69 -4.33
CA LEU A 47 3.60 10.34 -3.06
C LEU A 47 4.51 9.46 -2.23
N TYR A 48 4.85 9.91 -1.03
CA TYR A 48 5.65 9.16 -0.08
C TYR A 48 4.78 8.58 1.02
N SER A 49 5.11 7.35 1.41
CA SER A 49 4.55 6.65 2.55
C SER A 49 5.66 5.96 3.34
N LEU A 50 5.28 5.09 4.26
CA LEU A 50 6.18 4.29 5.07
C LEU A 50 6.07 2.82 4.68
N GLY A 51 7.21 2.19 4.40
CA GLY A 51 7.34 0.75 4.22
C GLY A 51 8.11 0.11 5.36
N GLN A 52 8.08 -1.23 5.40
CA GLN A 52 8.89 -2.02 6.31
C GLN A 52 9.54 -3.19 5.56
N TRP A 53 10.85 -3.40 5.75
CA TRP A 53 11.48 -4.64 5.31
C TRP A 53 11.11 -5.79 6.26
N VAL A 54 10.50 -6.83 5.70
CA VAL A 54 10.05 -8.02 6.43
C VAL A 54 10.70 -9.25 5.83
N SER A 55 11.26 -10.11 6.68
CA SER A 55 11.78 -11.41 6.23
C SER A 55 10.64 -12.28 5.69
N PRO A 56 10.78 -12.97 4.55
CA PRO A 56 9.72 -13.81 4.00
C PRO A 56 9.17 -14.86 4.97
N HIS A 57 10.00 -15.38 5.88
CA HIS A 57 9.58 -16.35 6.91
C HIS A 57 8.61 -15.78 7.96
N ARG A 58 8.46 -14.44 8.03
CA ARG A 58 7.50 -13.78 8.91
C ARG A 58 6.15 -13.49 8.23
N LEU A 59 5.99 -13.88 6.97
CA LEU A 59 4.74 -13.72 6.24
C LEU A 59 3.87 -14.96 6.45
N GLU A 60 2.60 -14.73 6.77
CA GLU A 60 1.61 -15.80 7.02
C GLU A 60 0.93 -16.23 5.72
N ASN A 61 0.82 -15.32 4.75
CA ASN A 61 0.25 -15.59 3.44
C ASN A 61 0.82 -14.65 2.37
N LEU A 62 0.64 -15.00 1.09
CA LEU A 62 1.19 -14.23 -0.02
C LEU A 62 0.56 -12.83 -0.17
N GLN A 63 -0.68 -12.62 0.27
CA GLN A 63 -1.34 -11.30 0.17
C GLN A 63 -0.64 -10.23 1.00
N GLN A 64 0.11 -10.62 2.04
CA GLN A 64 0.96 -9.72 2.81
C GLN A 64 2.15 -9.18 2.00
N LEU A 65 2.59 -9.90 0.95
CA LEU A 65 3.74 -9.51 0.12
C LEU A 65 3.34 -8.71 -1.13
N LEU A 66 2.19 -9.02 -1.73
CA LEU A 66 1.81 -8.52 -3.05
C LEU A 66 1.45 -7.02 -3.01
N TRP A 67 1.79 -6.34 -4.11
CA TRP A 67 1.48 -4.94 -4.36
C TRP A 67 0.53 -4.84 -5.55
N HIS A 68 -0.45 -3.95 -5.44
CA HIS A 68 -1.47 -3.75 -6.47
C HIS A 68 -1.53 -2.28 -6.87
N VAL A 69 -1.65 -2.03 -8.17
CA VAL A 69 -1.93 -0.70 -8.69
C VAL A 69 -3.36 -0.32 -8.31
N LYS A 70 -3.51 0.86 -7.72
CA LYS A 70 -4.78 1.51 -7.44
C LYS A 70 -4.71 2.94 -7.97
N SER A 71 -5.41 3.16 -9.07
CA SER A 71 -5.52 4.48 -9.70
C SER A 71 -6.94 5.01 -9.51
N GLU A 72 -7.05 6.24 -9.06
CA GLU A 72 -8.29 7.02 -8.98
C GLU A 72 -8.07 8.31 -9.81
N PRO A 73 -8.11 8.24 -11.16
CA PRO A 73 -7.73 9.36 -12.04
C PRO A 73 -8.56 10.63 -11.81
N GLU A 74 -9.83 10.46 -11.44
CA GLU A 74 -10.75 11.55 -11.10
C GLU A 74 -10.29 12.34 -9.87
N LYS A 75 -9.63 11.66 -8.92
CA LYS A 75 -9.02 12.28 -7.74
C LYS A 75 -7.56 12.65 -7.97
N GLY A 76 -7.01 12.33 -9.14
CA GLY A 76 -5.62 12.55 -9.47
C GLY A 76 -4.63 11.70 -8.67
N ILE A 77 -5.06 10.54 -8.15
CA ILE A 77 -4.20 9.64 -7.35
C ILE A 77 -3.83 8.41 -8.17
N TYR A 78 -2.55 8.13 -8.27
CA TYR A 78 -2.00 6.99 -9.00
C TYR A 78 -0.98 6.28 -8.12
N GLN A 79 -1.41 5.27 -7.36
CA GLN A 79 -0.57 4.67 -6.33
C GLN A 79 -0.54 3.14 -6.40
N CYS A 80 0.53 2.55 -5.89
CA CYS A 80 0.60 1.14 -5.55
C CYS A 80 0.29 0.97 -4.06
N VAL A 81 -0.51 -0.04 -3.75
CA VAL A 81 -0.92 -0.37 -2.38
C VAL A 81 -0.59 -1.82 -2.07
N ASN A 82 -0.06 -2.03 -0.88
CA ASN A 82 0.11 -3.34 -0.28
C ASN A 82 -0.86 -3.45 0.91
N ARG A 83 -1.52 -4.60 1.02
CA ARG A 83 -2.61 -4.85 1.98
C ARG A 83 -2.15 -5.67 3.19
N PHE A 84 -0.89 -5.51 3.59
CA PHE A 84 -0.29 -6.24 4.72
C PHE A 84 -1.16 -6.20 5.98
N SER A 85 -1.65 -5.01 6.37
CA SER A 85 -2.51 -4.83 7.54
C SER A 85 -3.83 -5.57 7.44
N ASP A 86 -4.47 -5.52 6.26
CA ASP A 86 -5.76 -6.18 6.02
C ASP A 86 -5.60 -7.70 6.18
N ALA A 87 -4.55 -8.26 5.56
CA ALA A 87 -4.26 -9.68 5.56
C ALA A 87 -3.88 -10.21 6.97
N CYS A 88 -3.20 -9.40 7.79
CA CYS A 88 -2.91 -9.73 9.19
C CYS A 88 -4.19 -9.77 10.04
N ASN A 89 -5.12 -8.82 9.82
CA ASN A 89 -6.39 -8.79 10.55
C ASN A 89 -7.31 -9.96 10.18
N THR A 90 -7.36 -10.35 8.90
CA THR A 90 -8.15 -11.50 8.45
C THR A 90 -7.67 -12.81 9.09
N ALA A 91 -6.35 -13.03 9.17
CA ALA A 91 -5.79 -14.22 9.79
C ALA A 91 -6.20 -14.35 11.28
N HIS A 92 -6.15 -13.25 12.03
CA HIS A 92 -6.60 -13.23 13.43
C HIS A 92 -8.09 -13.56 13.59
N SER A 93 -8.95 -13.01 12.74
CA SER A 93 -10.40 -13.27 12.80
C SER A 93 -10.75 -14.72 12.46
N THR A 94 -10.05 -15.34 11.50
CA THR A 94 -10.26 -16.76 11.17
C THR A 94 -9.85 -17.68 12.32
N THR A 95 -8.71 -17.41 12.97
CA THR A 95 -8.28 -18.22 14.13
C THR A 95 -9.22 -18.11 15.32
N LEU A 96 -9.77 -16.92 15.59
CA LEU A 96 -10.76 -16.72 16.67
C LEU A 96 -12.06 -17.46 16.39
N ASN A 97 -12.56 -17.43 15.15
CA ASN A 97 -13.81 -18.12 14.79
C ASN A 97 -13.69 -19.65 14.90
N ILE A 98 -12.55 -20.23 14.49
CA ILE A 98 -12.30 -21.67 14.63
C ILE A 98 -12.18 -22.07 16.11
N ALA A 99 -11.57 -21.21 16.95
CA ALA A 99 -11.45 -21.47 18.38
C ALA A 99 -12.81 -21.40 19.11
N SER A 100 -13.73 -20.50 18.70
CA SER A 100 -15.09 -20.47 19.24
C SER A 100 -15.94 -21.66 18.81
N ASP A 101 -15.79 -22.13 17.57
CA ASP A 101 -16.54 -23.29 17.06
C ASP A 101 -16.10 -24.61 17.73
N GLY A 102 -14.83 -24.70 18.16
CA GLY A 102 -14.30 -25.85 18.90
C GLY A 102 -14.76 -25.95 20.37
N ILE A 103 -15.29 -24.88 20.95
CA ILE A 103 -15.78 -24.86 22.35
C ILE A 103 -17.27 -25.26 22.42
N ALA A 104 -18.03 -25.10 21.33
CA ALA A 104 -19.47 -25.36 21.28
C ALA A 104 -19.87 -26.85 21.11
N GLN A 105 -18.93 -27.79 21.09
CA GLN A 105 -19.17 -29.22 20.86
C GLN A 105 -18.98 -30.11 22.12
N LYS A 106 -19.03 -29.53 23.32
CA LYS A 106 -19.09 -30.29 24.59
C LYS A 106 -20.32 -29.91 25.40
N GLU A 107 -21.47 -30.43 24.98
CA GLU A 107 -22.63 -30.69 25.85
C GLU A 107 -23.17 -32.10 25.56
#